data_AF-A0A8H5F0A8-F1
#
_entry.id   AF-A0A8H5F0A8-F1
#
_cell.length_a   1.000
_cell.length_b   1.000
_cell.length_c   1.000
_cell.angle_alpha   90.00
_cell.angle_beta   90.00
_cell.angle_gamma   90.00
#
_symmetry.space_group_name_H-M   'P 1'
#
loop_
_entity.id
_entity.type
_entity.pdbx_description
1 polymer ?
#
loop_
_entity_poly.entity_id
_entity_poly.type
_entity_poly.pdbx_seq_one_letter_code
_entity_poly.pdbx_strand_id
1 'polypeptide(L)'
;MMLFNVPFLQFIAVHQTLFGTVIGKHGIFAQFGAAGAILAVLQSLEGAVDAFAFSLIALIPTRTSTVQIGVRQLGTTLTNTIHTYEKICIPSPFYPRFMPLCTDLGH
;
A
#
# COMPACT_ATOMS: atom_id res chain seq x y z
N MET A 1 20.16 -23.04 -2.68
CA MET A 1 20.00 -21.57 -2.80
C MET A 1 18.54 -21.15 -3.11
N MET A 2 17.53 -21.83 -2.54
CA MET A 2 16.09 -21.51 -2.67
C MET A 2 15.50 -20.87 -1.40
N LEU A 3 16.22 -20.93 -0.27
CA LEU A 3 15.72 -20.58 1.07
C LEU A 3 15.37 -19.09 1.25
N PHE A 4 16.01 -18.20 0.50
CA PHE A 4 15.74 -16.75 0.59
C PHE A 4 14.54 -16.32 -0.29
N ASN A 5 14.33 -16.99 -1.42
CA ASN A 5 13.37 -16.54 -2.43
C ASN A 5 11.92 -16.79 -1.99
N VAL A 6 11.64 -17.95 -1.40
CA VAL A 6 10.29 -18.33 -0.95
C VAL A 6 9.71 -17.40 0.12
N PRO A 7 10.38 -17.15 1.27
CA PRO A 7 9.82 -16.29 2.31
C PRO A 7 9.72 -14.83 1.85
N PHE A 8 10.66 -14.37 1.02
CA PHE A 8 10.63 -13.01 0.47
C PHE A 8 9.46 -12.79 -0.50
N LEU A 9 9.21 -13.72 -1.41
CA LEU A 9 8.06 -13.63 -2.31
C LEU A 9 6.73 -13.74 -1.56
N GLN A 10 6.65 -14.59 -0.52
CA GLN A 10 5.46 -14.66 0.34
C GLN A 10 5.21 -13.35 1.08
N PHE A 11 6.26 -12.72 1.61
CA PHE A 11 6.17 -11.40 2.24
C PHE A 11 5.55 -10.37 1.28
N ILE A 12 6.04 -10.29 0.04
CA ILE A 12 5.51 -9.38 -0.98
C ILE A 12 4.04 -9.70 -1.27
N ALA A 13 3.71 -10.97 -1.51
CA ALA A 13 2.36 -11.39 -1.87
C ALA A 13 1.32 -11.08 -0.77
N VAL A 14 1.68 -11.30 0.50
CA VAL A 14 0.81 -10.98 1.65
C VAL A 14 0.55 -9.48 1.72
N HIS A 15 1.58 -8.65 1.58
CA HIS A 15 1.40 -7.20 1.65
C HIS A 15 0.62 -6.66 0.46
N GLN A 16 0.83 -7.18 -0.75
CA GLN A 16 0.01 -6.81 -1.91
C GLN A 16 -1.47 -7.18 -1.70
N THR A 17 -1.74 -8.34 -1.12
CA THR A 17 -3.11 -8.78 -0.79
C THR A 17 -3.75 -7.87 0.27
N LEU A 18 -2.98 -7.49 1.29
CA LEU A 18 -3.41 -6.57 2.33
C LEU A 18 -3.75 -5.20 1.72
N PHE A 19 -2.86 -4.65 0.91
CA PHE A 19 -3.08 -3.36 0.25
C PHE A 19 -4.27 -3.37 -0.70
N GLY A 20 -4.44 -4.42 -1.52
CA GLY A 20 -5.62 -4.59 -2.35
C GLY A 20 -6.92 -4.61 -1.52
N THR A 21 -6.90 -5.26 -0.35
CA THR A 21 -8.04 -5.27 0.58
C THR A 21 -8.32 -3.88 1.17
N VAL A 22 -7.27 -3.16 1.55
CA VAL A 22 -7.37 -1.81 2.13
C VAL A 22 -7.86 -0.80 1.10
N ILE A 23 -7.39 -0.87 -0.15
CA ILE A 23 -7.92 -0.10 -1.29
C ILE A 23 -9.41 -0.38 -1.47
N GLY A 24 -9.82 -1.66 -1.51
CA GLY A 24 -11.22 -2.04 -1.72
C GLY A 24 -12.18 -1.53 -0.64
N LYS A 25 -11.67 -1.18 0.55
CA LYS A 25 -12.44 -0.64 1.68
C LYS A 25 -12.37 0.89 1.80
N HIS A 26 -11.62 1.56 0.92
CA HIS A 26 -11.44 3.02 0.96
C HIS A 26 -12.76 3.79 1.10
N GLY A 27 -13.78 3.46 0.29
CA GLY A 27 -15.08 4.13 0.36
C GLY A 27 -15.78 3.99 1.71
N ILE A 28 -15.61 2.88 2.41
CA ILE A 28 -16.17 2.71 3.75
C ILE A 28 -15.43 3.62 4.73
N PHE A 29 -14.10 3.66 4.69
CA PHE A 29 -13.33 4.50 5.60
C PHE A 29 -13.52 5.99 5.33
N ALA A 30 -13.65 6.37 4.06
CA ALA A 30 -13.97 7.73 3.65
C ALA A 30 -15.36 8.18 4.14
N GLN A 31 -16.36 7.30 4.05
CA GLN A 31 -17.72 7.56 4.55
C GLN A 31 -17.73 7.99 6.02
N PHE A 32 -16.83 7.43 6.84
CA PHE A 32 -16.76 7.67 8.29
C PHE A 32 -15.58 8.55 8.70
N GLY A 33 -14.93 9.25 7.76
CA GLY A 33 -13.84 10.19 8.07
C GLY A 33 -12.53 9.56 8.55
N ALA A 34 -12.34 8.25 8.36
CA ALA A 34 -11.14 7.53 8.78
C ALA A 34 -10.00 7.54 7.74
N ALA A 35 -10.27 7.98 6.50
CA ALA A 35 -9.31 7.93 5.39
C ALA A 35 -7.99 8.67 5.70
N GLY A 36 -8.05 9.86 6.32
CA GLY A 36 -6.85 10.65 6.63
C GLY A 36 -5.91 9.99 7.65
N ALA A 37 -6.46 9.33 8.68
CA ALA A 37 -5.65 8.60 9.65
C ALA A 37 -4.98 7.37 9.01
N ILE A 38 -5.69 6.68 8.12
CA ILE A 38 -5.14 5.54 7.38
C ILE A 38 -4.05 6.01 6.41
N LEU A 39 -4.25 7.14 5.72
CA LEU A 39 -3.24 7.75 4.85
C LEU A 39 -1.93 8.01 5.59
N ALA A 40 -1.98 8.60 6.79
CA ALA A 40 -0.79 8.84 7.60
C ALA A 40 -0.02 7.55 7.94
N VAL A 41 -0.75 6.46 8.24
CA VAL A 41 -0.14 5.14 8.49
C VAL A 41 0.48 4.57 7.21
N LEU A 42 -0.19 4.71 6.06
CA LEU A 42 0.33 4.24 4.77
C LEU A 42 1.63 4.96 4.37
N GLN A 43 1.70 6.28 4.57
CA GLN A 43 2.91 7.07 4.33
C GLN A 43 4.07 6.65 5.25
N SER A 44 3.79 6.41 6.54
CA SER A 44 4.81 5.87 7.45
C SER A 44 5.27 4.47 7.03
N LEU A 45 4.37 3.65 6.47
CA LEU A 45 4.69 2.31 6.00
C LEU A 45 5.55 2.33 4.74
N GLU A 46 5.37 3.32 3.85
CA GLU A 46 6.19 3.50 2.64
C GLU A 46 7.65 3.71 3.01
N GLY A 47 7.93 4.62 3.96
CA GLY A 47 9.28 4.83 4.47
C GLY A 47 9.88 3.59 5.13
N ALA A 48 9.07 2.78 5.83
CA ALA A 48 9.54 1.54 6.44
C ALA A 48 9.88 0.46 5.40
N VAL A 49 9.07 0.33 4.34
CA VAL A 49 9.31 -0.63 3.24
C VAL A 49 10.58 -0.25 2.47
N ASP A 50 10.81 1.05 2.22
CA ASP A 50 12.03 1.52 1.57
C ASP A 50 13.28 1.26 2.43
N ALA A 51 13.22 1.59 3.73
CA ALA A 51 14.32 1.34 4.65
C ALA A 51 14.63 -0.16 4.78
N PHE A 52 13.60 -1.01 4.82
CA PHE A 52 13.75 -2.46 4.79
C PHE A 52 14.46 -2.92 3.52
N ALA A 53 14.09 -2.39 2.35
CA ALA A 53 14.72 -2.73 1.08
C ALA A 53 16.22 -2.40 1.06
N PHE A 54 16.59 -1.20 1.50
CA PHE A 54 18.00 -0.79 1.59
C PHE A 54 18.78 -1.68 2.55
N SER A 55 18.19 -2.01 3.71
CA SER A 55 18.80 -2.91 4.70
C SER A 55 19.03 -4.31 4.12
N LEU A 56 18.07 -4.82 3.35
CA LEU A 56 18.15 -6.16 2.76
C LEU A 56 19.19 -6.24 1.63
N ILE A 57 19.30 -5.18 0.82
CA ILE A 57 20.35 -5.05 -0.21
C ILE A 57 21.73 -5.03 0.46
N ALA A 58 21.89 -4.28 1.55
CA ALA A 58 23.15 -4.23 2.29
C ALA A 58 23.52 -5.58 2.92
N LEU A 59 22.53 -6.33 3.43
CA LEU A 59 22.76 -7.63 4.06
C LEU A 59 23.06 -8.75 3.05
N ILE A 60 22.44 -8.72 1.88
CA ILE A 60 22.56 -9.77 0.86
C ILE A 60 22.82 -9.15 -0.53
N PRO A 61 24.03 -8.57 -0.75
CA PRO A 61 24.34 -7.84 -1.98
C PRO A 61 24.29 -8.73 -3.24
N THR A 62 24.49 -10.04 -3.08
CA THR A 62 24.39 -11.03 -4.16
C THR A 62 22.98 -11.23 -4.70
N ARG A 63 21.95 -10.70 -4.03
CA ARG A 63 20.53 -10.81 -4.41
C ARG A 63 19.85 -9.48 -4.71
N THR A 64 20.64 -8.42 -4.89
CA THR A 64 20.16 -7.04 -5.11
C THR A 64 19.06 -6.94 -6.17
N SER A 65 19.22 -7.59 -7.33
CA SER A 65 18.23 -7.51 -8.41
C SER A 65 16.87 -8.09 -8.01
N THR A 66 16.85 -9.27 -7.38
CA THR A 66 15.62 -9.91 -6.91
C THR A 66 14.93 -9.07 -5.84
N VAL A 67 15.70 -8.52 -4.89
CA VAL A 67 15.19 -7.67 -3.81
C VAL A 67 14.60 -6.39 -4.37
N GLN A 68 15.31 -5.71 -5.26
CA GLN A 68 14.85 -4.48 -5.88
C GLN A 68 13.56 -4.69 -6.69
N ILE A 69 13.46 -5.77 -7.47
CA ILE A 69 12.23 -6.06 -8.23
C ILE A 69 11.05 -6.27 -7.28
N GLY A 70 11.23 -7.12 -6.26
CA GLY A 70 10.17 -7.46 -5.33
C GLY A 70 9.69 -6.28 -4.49
N VAL A 71 10.62 -5.49 -3.94
CA VAL A 71 10.27 -4.30 -3.17
C VAL A 71 9.66 -3.23 -4.08
N ARG A 72 10.15 -3.02 -5.32
CA ARG A 72 9.52 -2.07 -6.25
C ARG A 72 8.07 -2.41 -6.53
N GLN A 73 7.76 -3.69 -6.75
CA GLN A 73 6.36 -4.14 -6.94
C GLN A 73 5.49 -3.85 -5.72
N LEU A 74 6.05 -4.04 -4.53
CA LEU A 74 5.37 -3.72 -3.28
C LEU A 74 5.16 -2.21 -3.12
N GLY A 75 6.22 -1.43 -3.35
CA GLY A 75 6.21 0.04 -3.31
C GLY A 75 5.17 0.61 -4.25
N THR A 76 5.12 0.17 -5.51
CA THR A 76 4.07 0.60 -6.46
C THR A 76 2.66 0.31 -5.95
N THR A 77 2.44 -0.83 -5.30
CA THR A 77 1.12 -1.17 -4.74
C THR A 77 0.77 -0.27 -3.55
N LEU A 78 1.76 0.04 -2.70
CA LEU A 78 1.60 0.95 -1.58
C LEU A 78 1.36 2.39 -2.04
N THR A 79 2.13 2.91 -3.00
CA THR A 79 1.91 4.23 -3.60
C THR A 79 0.52 4.34 -4.22
N ASN A 80 0.05 3.30 -4.93
CA ASN A 80 -1.33 3.27 -5.45
C ASN A 80 -2.37 3.29 -4.33
N THR A 81 -2.07 2.64 -3.19
CA THR A 81 -2.95 2.67 -2.01
C THR A 81 -2.98 4.07 -1.41
N ILE A 82 -1.82 4.71 -1.23
CA ILE A 82 -1.69 6.09 -0.76
C ILE A 82 -2.53 7.02 -1.64
N HIS A 83 -2.33 6.99 -2.96
CA HIS A 83 -3.10 7.82 -3.89
C HIS A 83 -4.61 7.58 -3.80
N THR A 84 -5.04 6.35 -3.53
CA THR A 84 -6.48 6.08 -3.32
C THR A 84 -7.00 6.82 -2.08
N TYR A 85 -6.22 6.84 -0.99
CA TYR A 85 -6.57 7.47 0.28
C TYR A 85 -6.35 8.99 0.31
N GLU A 86 -5.61 9.54 -0.65
CA GLU A 86 -5.47 11.00 -0.86
C GLU A 86 -6.70 11.63 -1.50
N LYS A 87 -7.59 10.83 -2.10
CA LYS A 87 -8.80 11.33 -2.77
C LYS A 87 -9.71 12.07 -1.79
N ILE A 88 -10.30 13.18 -2.26
CA ILE A 88 -11.40 13.81 -1.54
C ILE A 88 -12.66 13.02 -1.80
N CYS A 89 -13.37 12.67 -0.73
CA CYS A 89 -14.63 11.94 -0.81
C CYS A 89 -15.77 12.72 -0.17
N ILE A 90 -16.92 12.76 -0.83
CA ILE A 90 -18.17 13.28 -0.30
C ILE A 90 -18.96 12.11 0.29
N PRO A 91 -19.23 12.09 1.61
CA PRO A 91 -20.04 11.05 2.24
C PRO A 91 -21.43 10.97 1.60
N SER A 92 -21.91 9.74 1.43
CA SER A 92 -23.25 9.48 0.91
C SER A 92 -24.29 9.59 2.03
N PRO A 93 -25.38 10.36 1.83
CA PRO A 93 -26.50 10.41 2.77
C PRO A 93 -27.34 9.12 2.78
N PHE A 94 -27.14 8.24 1.79
CA PHE A 94 -27.90 6.99 1.62
C PHE A 94 -27.00 5.75 1.73
N TYR A 95 -25.93 5.82 2.52
CA TYR A 95 -25.08 4.66 2.81
C TYR A 95 -25.89 3.55 3.51
N PRO A 96 -25.72 2.25 3.16
CA PRO A 96 -24.74 1.66 2.23
C PRO A 96 -25.20 1.54 0.78
N ARG A 97 -26.36 2.10 0.41
CA ARG A 97 -26.93 1.93 -0.95
C ARG A 97 -26.12 2.64 -2.03
N PHE A 98 -25.60 3.82 -1.70
CA PHE A 98 -24.67 4.56 -2.55
C PHE A 98 -23.36 4.78 -1.78
N MET A 99 -22.24 4.39 -2.36
CA MET A 99 -20.90 4.66 -1.83
C MET A 99 -20.57 6.16 -1.93
N PRO A 100 -19.63 6.68 -1.10
CA PRO A 100 -19.18 8.05 -1.26
C PRO A 100 -18.54 8.27 -2.63
N LEU A 101 -18.73 9.47 -3.17
CA LEU A 101 -18.11 9.89 -4.42
C LEU A 101 -16.71 10.41 -4.09
N CYS A 102 -15.68 9.77 -4.66
CA CYS A 102 -14.28 10.12 -4.44
C CYS A 102 -13.64 10.61 -5.74
N THR A 103 -12.88 11.70 -5.65
CA THR A 103 -12.15 12.30 -6.77
C THR A 103 -10.70 12.56 -6.39
N ASP A 104 -9.80 12.48 -7.38
CA ASP A 104 -8.41 12.83 -7.22
C ASP A 104 -8.26 14.35 -7.00
N LEU A 105 -7.40 14.76 -6.06
CA LEU A 105 -6.84 16.11 -6.09
C LEU A 105 -5.85 16.14 -7.24
N GLY A 106 -6.24 16.62 -8.42
CA GLY A 106 -5.33 16.74 -9.55
C GLY A 106 -4.01 17.41 -9.16
N HIS A 107 -2.92 16.62 -9.17
CA HIS A 107 -1.52 17.04 -9.20
C HIS A 107 -0.86 16.35 -10.38
#